data_AF-A0A967YXN6-F1
#
_entry.id   AF-A0A967YXN6-F1
#
_cell.length_a   1.000
_cell.length_b   1.000
_cell.length_c   1.000
_cell.angle_alpha   90.00
_cell.angle_beta   90.00
_cell.angle_gamma   90.00
#
_symmetry.space_group_name_H-M   'P 1'
#
loop_
_entity.id
_entity.type
_entity.pdbx_description
1 polymer ?
#
loop_
_entity_poly.entity_id
_entity_poly.type
_entity_poly.pdbx_seq_one_letter_code
_entity_poly.pdbx_strand_id
1 'polypeptide(L)' 'MRFATQYPVLGIDLHSRSLYVCVMDEQGDILFHRNMPNNFDIFKKYIH' A
#
# COMPACT_ATOMS: atom_id res chain seq x y z
N MET A 1 17.21 6.48 -7.32
CA MET A 1 16.82 6.52 -8.74
C MET A 1 15.30 6.41 -8.78
N ARG A 2 14.59 7.51 -9.02
CA ARG A 2 13.12 7.54 -9.04
C ARG A 2 12.67 7.19 -10.45
N PHE A 3 12.09 6.01 -10.63
CA PHE A 3 11.37 5.66 -11.87
C PHE A 3 9.96 6.20 -11.70
N ALA A 4 9.64 7.32 -12.33
CA ALA A 4 8.27 7.82 -12.41
C ALA A 4 7.47 6.87 -13.30
N THR A 5 6.89 5.85 -12.69
CA THR A 5 5.83 5.06 -13.32
C THR A 5 4.58 5.92 -13.33
N GLN A 6 3.83 5.93 -14.43
CA GLN A 6 2.54 6.64 -14.59
C GLN A 6 1.42 6.11 -13.66
N TYR A 7 1.79 5.31 -12.66
CA TYR A 7 0.93 4.72 -11.65
C TYR A 7 1.45 5.13 -10.27
N PRO A 8 0.55 5.42 -9.31
CA PRO A 8 0.96 5.78 -7.96
C PRO A 8 1.84 4.67 -7.35
N VAL A 9 2.88 5.09 -6.64
CA VAL A 9 3.85 4.18 -6.03
C VAL A 9 3.17 3.45 -4.87
N LEU A 10 3.09 2.13 -4.98
CA LEU A 10 2.51 1.26 -3.94
C LEU A 10 3.62 0.74 -3.02
N GLY A 11 3.56 1.10 -1.74
CA GLY A 11 4.38 0.52 -0.67
C GLY A 11 3.59 -0.51 0.12
N ILE A 12 4.07 -1.75 0.18
CA ILE A 12 3.51 -2.78 1.07
C ILE A 12 4.59 -3.17 2.06
N ASP A 13 4.33 -2.97 3.35
CA ASP A 13 5.15 -3.51 4.44
C ASP A 13 4.39 -4.66 5.10
N LEU A 14 4.95 -5.86 4.95
CA LEU A 14 4.42 -7.11 5.48
C LEU A 14 5.18 -7.44 6.76
N HIS A 15 4.53 -7.24 7.90
CA HIS A 15 4.99 -7.74 9.19
C HIS A 15 4.17 -8.97 9.60
N SER A 16 4.72 -9.81 10.48
CA SER A 16 4.12 -11.09 10.90
C SER A 16 2.64 -11.04 11.32
N ARG A 17 2.14 -9.87 11.79
CA ARG A 17 0.76 -9.68 12.25
C ARG A 17 0.04 -8.49 11.61
N SER A 18 0.76 -7.62 10.92
CA SER A 18 0.25 -6.37 10.37
C SER A 18 0.74 -6.17 8.96
N LEU A 19 -0.15 -5.68 8.12
CA LEU A 19 0.06 -5.34 6.74
C LEU A 19 -0.16 -3.84 6.61
N TYR A 20 0.89 -3.11 6.26
CA TYR A 20 0.81 -1.70 5.98
C TYR A 20 0.81 -1.50 4.47
N VAL A 21 -0.19 -0.79 3.96
CA VAL A 21 -0.31 -0.43 2.54
C VAL A 21 -0.26 1.09 2.44
N CYS A 22 0.59 1.59 1.57
CA CYS A 22 0.76 2.99 1.25
C CYS A 22 0.65 3.18 -0.27
N VAL A 23 -0.03 4.24 -0.68
CA VAL A 23 -0.12 4.71 -2.06
C VAL A 23 0.39 6.13 -2.06
N MET A 24 1.41 6.39 -2.87
CA MET A 24 2.01 7.71 -3.02
C MET A 24 1.86 8.20 -4.45
N ASP A 25 1.75 9.51 -4.63
CA ASP A 25 1.80 10.11 -5.96
C ASP A 25 3.23 10.11 -6.53
N GLU A 26 3.39 10.63 -7.75
CA GLU A 26 4.69 10.72 -8.42
C GLU A 26 5.68 11.66 -7.73
N GLN A 27 5.17 12.61 -6.93
CA GLN A 27 5.95 13.58 -6.14
C GLN A 27 6.39 12.98 -4.79
N GLY A 28 5.79 11.86 -4.39
CA GLY A 28 6.03 11.18 -3.12
C GLY A 28 5.06 11.58 -2.01
N ASP A 29 3.98 12.29 -2.32
CA ASP A 29 2.92 12.62 -1.39
C ASP A 29 2.05 11.40 -1.10
N ILE A 30 1.75 11.15 0.17
CA ILE A 30 0.95 10.00 0.60
C ILE A 30 -0.51 10.29 0.28
N LEU A 31 -1.04 9.59 -0.73
CA LEU A 31 -2.45 9.67 -1.12
C LEU A 31 -3.33 8.77 -0.25
N PHE A 32 -2.80 7.62 0.17
CA PHE A 32 -3.50 6.67 1.02
C PHE A 32 -2.49 5.89 1.84
N HIS A 33 -2.78 5.69 3.12
CA HIS A 33 -2.06 4.71 3.91
C HIS A 33 -3.00 4.02 4.89
N ARG A 34 -2.82 2.72 5.07
CA ARG A 34 -3.62 1.94 6.00
C ARG A 34 -2.79 0.84 6.62
N ASN A 35 -2.89 0.71 7.93
CA ASN A 35 -2.45 -0.46 8.65
C ASN A 35 -3.65 -1.39 8.83
N MET A 36 -3.52 -2.65 8.43
CA MET A 36 -4.53 -3.67 8.57
C MET A 36 -3.93 -4.96 9.12
N PRO A 37 -4.72 -5.87 9.73
CA PRO A 37 -4.22 -7.17 10.11
C PRO A 37 -3.66 -7.88 8.88
N ASN A 38 -2.57 -8.63 9.04
CA ASN A 38 -2.05 -9.51 7.99
C ASN A 38 -2.95 -10.73 7.83
N ASN A 39 -4.17 -10.48 7.36
CA ASN A 39 -5.20 -11.48 7.10
C ASN A 39 -5.68 -11.31 5.65
N PHE A 40 -5.44 -12.34 4.85
CA PHE A 40 -5.76 -12.35 3.42
C PHE A 40 -7.27 -12.24 3.15
N ASP A 41 -8.11 -12.78 4.03
CA ASP A 41 -9.57 -12.67 3.91
C ASP A 41 -10.05 -11.23 4.11
N ILE A 42 -9.38 -10.49 4.99
CA ILE A 42 -9.65 -9.06 5.21
C ILE A 42 -9.17 -8.25 4.00
N PHE A 43 -7.98 -8.57 3.48
CA PHE A 43 -7.43 -7.92 2.30
C PHE A 43 -8.36 -8.06 1.09
N LYS A 44 -8.88 -9.25 0.81
CA LYS A 44 -9.81 -9.51 -0.30
C LYS A 44 -11.05 -8.61 -0.30
N LYS A 45 -11.56 -8.21 0.87
CA LYS A 45 -12.73 -7.32 0.99
C LYS A 45 -12.45 -5.88 0.54
N TYR A 46 -11.19 -5.48 0.44
CA TYR A 46 -10.80 -4.12 0.06
C TYR A 46 -10.46 -3.97 -1.43
N ILE A 47 -10.37 -5.07 -2.18
CA ILE A 47 -9.98 -5.09 -3.61
C ILE A 47 -11.16 -5.52 -4.51
N HIS A 48 -12.33 -5.78 -3.92
CA HIS A 48 -13.52 -6.26 -4.64
C HIS A 48 -14.68 -5.27 -4.53
#